data_AF-A0A9D5JK58-F1
#
_entry.id   AF-A0A9D5JK58-F1
#
_cell.length_a   1.000
_cell.length_b   1.000
_cell.length_c   1.000
_cell.angle_alpha   90.00
_cell.angle_beta   90.00
_cell.angle_gamma   90.00
#
_symmetry.space_group_name_H-M   'P 1'
#
loop_
_entity.id
_entity.type
_entity.pdbx_description
1 polymer ?
#
loop_
_entity_poly.entity_id
_entity_poly.type
_entity_poly.pdbx_seq_one_letter_code
_entity_poly.pdbx_strand_id
1 'polypeptide(L)' 'IEAARRAFGKGMQSYLIFMAVRLTEMHRVLRDTGSIYLHCDPTASHYLKLLMDGIFGHENFLNEVIWHYTGGGR' A
#
# COMPACT_ATOMS: atom_id res chain seq x y z
N ILE A 1 -6.61 -17.57 -1.65
CA ILE A 1 -7.03 -16.67 -0.55
C ILE A 1 -7.05 -17.41 0.80
N GLU A 2 -7.65 -18.60 0.86
CA GLU A 2 -7.65 -19.49 2.05
C GLU A 2 -6.24 -19.77 2.63
N ALA A 3 -5.27 -20.11 1.77
CA ALA A 3 -3.91 -20.42 2.17
C ALA A 3 -3.18 -19.23 2.83
N ALA A 4 -3.40 -18.01 2.32
CA ALA A 4 -2.84 -16.80 2.91
C ALA A 4 -3.46 -16.51 4.28
N ARG A 5 -4.78 -16.71 4.46
CA ARG A 5 -5.43 -16.59 5.78
C ARG A 5 -4.89 -17.60 6.80
N ARG A 6 -4.61 -18.84 6.37
CA ARG A 6 -4.04 -19.88 7.24
C ARG A 6 -2.58 -19.60 7.63
N ALA A 7 -1.78 -19.07 6.71
CA ALA A 7 -0.37 -18.79 6.96
C ALA A 7 -0.13 -17.47 7.71
N PHE A 8 -1.01 -16.47 7.55
CA PHE A 8 -0.68 -15.08 7.85
C PHE A 8 -1.68 -14.32 8.75
N GLY A 9 -2.59 -15.04 9.42
CA GLY A 9 -3.52 -14.47 10.40
C GLY A 9 -4.87 -14.00 9.81
N LYS A 10 -5.71 -13.38 10.64
CA LYS A 10 -7.03 -12.85 10.25
C LYS A 10 -6.98 -11.33 10.08
N GLY A 11 -7.78 -10.78 9.15
CA GLY A 11 -7.97 -9.33 9.00
C GLY A 11 -6.77 -8.60 8.38
N MET A 12 -6.39 -7.45 8.96
CA MET A 12 -5.38 -6.52 8.42
C MET A 12 -4.02 -7.17 8.18
N GLN A 13 -3.55 -8.06 9.06
CA GLN A 13 -2.24 -8.71 8.90
C GLN A 13 -2.16 -9.54 7.61
N SER A 14 -3.19 -10.34 7.32
CA SER A 14 -3.26 -11.12 6.09
C SER A 14 -3.31 -10.24 4.84
N TYR A 15 -3.95 -9.07 4.94
CA TYR A 15 -3.99 -8.07 3.86
C TYR A 15 -2.61 -7.44 3.64
N LEU A 16 -1.92 -7.01 4.70
CA LEU A 16 -0.59 -6.42 4.59
C LEU A 16 0.43 -7.42 4.05
N ILE A 17 0.39 -8.67 4.48
CA ILE A 17 1.28 -9.71 3.94
C ILE A 17 0.96 -10.00 2.48
N PHE A 18 -0.33 -10.04 2.12
CA PHE A 18 -0.75 -10.13 0.73
C PHE A 18 -0.21 -8.97 -0.11
N MET A 19 -0.28 -7.74 0.40
CA MET A 19 0.23 -6.56 -0.29
C MET A 19 1.76 -6.55 -0.37
N ALA A 20 2.46 -6.95 0.69
CA ALA A 20 3.92 -6.96 0.77
C ALA A 20 4.54 -7.78 -0.37
N VAL A 21 4.07 -9.01 -0.57
CA VAL A 21 4.56 -9.89 -1.64
C VAL A 21 4.43 -9.23 -3.02
N ARG A 22 3.34 -8.48 -3.25
CA ARG A 22 3.07 -7.83 -4.54
C ARG A 22 3.90 -6.56 -4.72
N LEU A 23 3.97 -5.73 -3.69
CA LEU A 23 4.73 -4.49 -3.73
C LEU A 23 6.23 -4.75 -3.89
N THR A 24 6.76 -5.81 -3.29
CA THR A 24 8.15 -6.24 -3.51
C THR A 24 8.41 -6.62 -4.98
N GLU A 25 7.51 -7.39 -5.60
CA GLU A 25 7.65 -7.72 -7.02
C GLU A 25 7.44 -6.51 -7.94
N MET A 26 6.54 -5.59 -7.57
CA MET A 26 6.36 -4.33 -8.29
C MET A 26 7.63 -3.47 -8.22
N HIS A 27 8.28 -3.40 -7.06
CA HIS A 27 9.57 -2.71 -6.91
C HIS A 27 10.64 -3.34 -7.81
N ARG A 28 10.70 -4.68 -7.88
CA ARG A 28 11.68 -5.40 -8.72
C ARG A 28 11.55 -5.07 -10.22
N VAL A 29 10.34 -4.81 -10.72
CA VAL A 29 10.09 -4.52 -12.14
C VAL A 29 9.98 -3.02 -12.45
N LEU A 30 9.94 -2.18 -11.41
CA LEU A 30 9.87 -0.73 -11.59
C LEU A 30 11.22 -0.23 -12.11
N ARG A 31 11.19 0.67 -13.09
CA ARG A 31 12.40 1.38 -13.54
C ARG A 31 12.92 2.29 -12.42
N ASP A 32 14.21 2.61 -12.43
CA ASP A 32 14.83 3.50 -11.44
C ASP A 32 14.19 4.90 -11.35
N THR A 33 13.59 5.37 -12.44
CA THR A 33 12.84 6.64 -12.53
C THR A 33 11.31 6.45 -12.47
N GLY A 34 10.86 5.27 -12.06
CA GLY A 34 9.45 4.89 -12.03
C GLY A 34 8.81 5.34 -10.73
N SER A 35 7.48 5.50 -10.76
CA SER A 35 6.70 5.82 -9.56
C SER A 35 5.50 4.90 -9.50
N ILE A 36 5.12 4.50 -8.29
CA ILE A 36 3.95 3.68 -8.02
C ILE A 36 2.99 4.45 -7.12
N TYR A 37 1.70 4.42 -7.46
CA TYR A 37 0.63 5.01 -6.67
C TYR A 37 -0.31 3.91 -6.22
N LEU A 38 -0.55 3.82 -4.91
CA LEU A 38 -1.44 2.84 -4.32
C LEU A 38 -2.70 3.54 -3.81
N HIS A 39 -3.84 3.23 -4.44
CA HIS A 39 -5.13 3.63 -3.92
C HIS A 39 -5.57 2.66 -2.81
N CYS A 40 -5.97 3.20 -1.66
CA CYS A 40 -6.44 2.43 -0.52
C CYS A 40 -7.48 3.23 0.28
N ASP A 41 -8.23 2.53 1.14
CA ASP A 41 -9.15 3.16 2.07
C ASP A 41 -8.41 3.72 3.31
N PRO A 42 -9.02 4.67 4.04
CA PRO A 42 -8.39 5.31 5.20
C PRO A 42 -8.01 4.35 6.35
N THR A 43 -8.62 3.17 6.43
CA THR A 43 -8.33 2.19 7.51
C THR A 43 -6.99 1.50 7.27
N ALA A 44 -6.56 1.40 6.02
CA ALA A 44 -5.34 0.72 5.61
C ALA A 44 -4.19 1.69 5.29
N SER A 45 -4.48 2.98 5.05
CA SER A 45 -3.52 3.93 4.50
C SER A 45 -2.24 4.06 5.32
N HIS A 46 -2.33 4.20 6.65
CA HIS A 46 -1.16 4.32 7.52
C HIS A 46 -0.34 3.04 7.59
N TYR A 47 -0.98 1.86 7.58
CA TYR A 47 -0.26 0.59 7.55
C TYR A 47 0.45 0.36 6.21
N LEU A 48 -0.22 0.69 5.11
CA LEU A 48 0.35 0.58 3.76
C LEU A 48 1.48 1.57 3.54
N LYS A 49 1.40 2.77 4.12
CA LYS A 49 2.49 3.74 4.09
C LYS A 49 3.76 3.19 4.73
N LEU A 50 3.64 2.59 5.92
CA LEU A 50 4.80 1.95 6.58
C LEU A 50 5.36 0.79 5.77
N LEU A 51 4.49 -0.01 5.15
CA LEU A 51 4.92 -1.10 4.28
C LEU A 51 5.64 -0.59 3.03
N MET A 52 5.13 0.47 2.39
CA MET A 52 5.76 1.10 1.24
C MET A 52 7.11 1.71 1.62
N ASP A 53 7.24 2.35 2.78
CA ASP A 53 8.51 2.88 3.26
C ASP A 53 9.56 1.79 3.45
N GLY A 54 9.14 0.61 3.94
CA GLY A 54 10.03 -0.53 4.09
C GLY A 54 10.49 -1.15 2.76
N ILE A 55 9.71 -1.01 1.68
CA ILE A 55 10.01 -1.61 0.37
C ILE A 55 10.73 -0.63 -0.56
N PHE A 56 10.26 0.62 -0.61
CA PHE A 56 10.71 1.65 -1.55
C PHE A 56 11.66 2.67 -0.92
N GLY A 57 11.82 2.68 0.41
CA GLY A 57 12.57 3.71 1.13
C GLY A 57 11.69 4.90 1.49
N HIS A 58 11.83 5.39 2.73
CA HIS A 58 11.05 6.52 3.25
C HIS A 58 11.33 7.82 2.49
N GLU A 59 12.58 8.01 2.06
CA GLU A 59 13.06 9.14 1.28
C GLU A 59 12.45 9.23 -0.12
N ASN A 60 11.93 8.12 -0.64
CA ASN A 60 11.29 8.05 -1.96
C ASN A 60 9.77 8.31 -1.89
N PHE A 61 9.24 8.65 -0.71
CA PHE A 61 7.85 9.07 -0.58
C PHE A 61 7.62 10.42 -1.26
N LEU A 62 6.70 10.45 -2.22
CA LEU A 62 6.36 11.66 -2.96
C LEU A 62 5.21 12.43 -2.31
N ASN A 63 4.04 11.81 -2.24
CA ASN A 63 2.82 12.47 -1.76
C ASN A 63 1.70 11.47 -1.42
N GLU A 64 0.74 11.93 -0.62
CA GLU A 64 -0.56 11.29 -0.44
C GLU A 64 -1.61 12.07 -1.23
N VAL A 65 -2.32 11.38 -2.13
CA VAL A 65 -3.35 12.00 -2.96
C VAL A 65 -4.71 11.77 -2.32
N ILE A 66 -5.29 12.84 -1.78
CA ILE A 66 -6.59 12.82 -1.11
C ILE A 66 -7.61 13.56 -1.98
N TRP A 67 -8.73 12.91 -2.28
CA TRP A 67 -9.85 13.59 -2.91
C TRP A 67 -10.53 14.52 -1.93
N HIS A 68 -10.46 15.81 -2.24
CA HIS A 68 -11.13 16.86 -1.48
C HIS A 68 -12.36 17.33 -2.24
N TYR A 69 -13.54 17.18 -1.65
CA TYR A 69 -14.78 17.75 -2.20
C TYR A 69 -14.93 19.17 -1.68
N THR A 70 -14.85 20.18 -2.56
CA THR A 70 -15.01 21.62 -2.21
C THR A 70 -16.45 22.05 -1.96
N GLY A 71 -17.39 21.11 -1.89
CA GLY A 71 -18.77 21.35 -1.49
C GLY A 71 -19.31 20.07 -0.88
N GLY A 72 -19.89 20.17 0.33
CA GLY A 72 -20.47 19.03 1.03
C GLY A 72 -21.41 18.24 0.11
N GLY A 73 -21.28 16.91 0.17
CA GLY A 73 -22.26 16.02 -0.43
C GLY A 73 -23.65 16.47 0.00
N ARG A 74 -24.54 16.64 -0.98
CA ARG A 74 -25.96 16.78 -0.69
C ARG A 74 -26.47 15.49 -0.05
#